data_AF-A0AA43JG22-F1
#
_entry.id   AF-A0AA43JG22-F1
#
_cell.length_a   1.000
_cell.length_b   1.000
_cell.length_c   1.000
_cell.angle_alpha   90.00
_cell.angle_beta   90.00
_cell.angle_gamma   90.00
#
_symmetry.space_group_name_H-M   'P 1'
#
loop_
_entity.id
_entity.type
_entity.pdbx_description
1 polymer ?
#
loop_
_entity_poly.entity_id
_entity_poly.type
_entity_poly.pdbx_seq_one_letter_code
_entity_poly.pdbx_strand_id
1 'polypeptide(L)'
;MHTPEIFIAYAPHGAGLRCAVAYLSAGHDVFGWYTGPRPDTQLASRCFLLEDYYTRRETRYESVDLADLHSAWPLEEARRHELARMQEMFAREWLYHPDDARAAAEQQAYEDAELAAGGPVGVRFERLGKFSRLQPNWTYYTPHFEQAVLQRLAKHWPLEFRPDYEPAPSA
;
A
#
# COMPACT_ATOMS: atom_id res chain seq x y z
N MET A 1 7.43 15.23 12.84
CA MET A 1 7.13 13.97 12.13
C MET A 1 5.97 14.24 11.22
N HIS A 2 6.11 13.94 9.94
CA HIS A 2 5.02 14.06 8.98
C HIS A 2 4.11 12.83 9.12
N THR A 3 2.81 13.07 9.23
CA THR A 3 1.82 11.99 9.21
C THR A 3 1.70 11.48 7.78
N PRO A 4 1.82 10.17 7.53
CA PRO A 4 1.68 9.65 6.18
C PRO A 4 0.24 9.76 5.68
N GLU A 5 0.11 10.04 4.39
CA GLU A 5 -1.15 9.86 3.69
C GLU A 5 -1.30 8.39 3.32
N ILE A 6 -2.44 7.80 3.68
CA ILE A 6 -2.67 6.37 3.62
C ILE A 6 -3.84 6.10 2.69
N PHE A 7 -3.72 5.03 1.91
CA PHE A 7 -4.83 4.39 1.22
C PHE A 7 -4.75 2.88 1.41
N ILE A 8 -5.88 2.25 1.72
CA ILE A 8 -5.99 0.79 1.82
C ILE A 8 -7.25 0.36 1.09
N ALA A 9 -7.12 -0.67 0.25
CA ALA A 9 -8.23 -1.36 -0.36
C ALA A 9 -8.31 -2.80 0.15
N TYR A 10 -9.50 -3.23 0.55
CA TYR A 10 -9.78 -4.52 1.14
C TYR A 10 -11.03 -5.14 0.51
N ALA A 11 -10.95 -6.40 0.10
CA ALA A 11 -12.05 -7.16 -0.46
C ALA A 11 -12.62 -8.12 0.60
N PRO A 12 -13.79 -7.83 1.20
CA PRO A 12 -14.36 -8.66 2.28
C PRO A 12 -14.69 -10.09 1.85
N HIS A 13 -15.09 -10.28 0.59
CA HIS A 13 -15.48 -11.57 0.03
C HIS A 13 -14.58 -11.93 -1.16
N GLY A 14 -13.28 -12.09 -0.90
CA GLY A 14 -12.29 -12.34 -1.94
C GLY A 14 -10.88 -12.51 -1.40
N ALA A 15 -9.92 -11.78 -1.98
CA ALA A 15 -8.50 -11.91 -1.64
C ALA A 15 -8.08 -11.20 -0.32
N GLY A 16 -9.02 -10.62 0.44
CA GLY A 16 -8.72 -9.78 1.61
C GLY A 16 -7.98 -8.49 1.22
N LEU A 17 -6.81 -8.23 1.80
CA LEU A 17 -6.00 -7.05 1.45
C LEU A 17 -5.69 -7.02 -0.05
N ARG A 18 -6.15 -5.97 -0.74
CA ARG A 18 -5.90 -5.76 -2.18
C ARG A 18 -4.68 -4.88 -2.37
N CYS A 19 -4.59 -3.79 -1.63
CA CYS A 19 -3.37 -2.99 -1.58
C CYS A 19 -3.38 -2.07 -0.37
N ALA A 20 -2.18 -1.67 0.02
CA ALA A 20 -1.96 -0.57 0.93
C ALA A 20 -0.87 0.34 0.36
N VAL A 21 -1.10 1.64 0.46
CA VAL A 21 -0.16 2.70 0.08
C VAL A 21 -0.04 3.62 1.28
N ALA A 22 1.20 3.97 1.63
CA ALA A 22 1.50 5.06 2.55
C ALA A 22 2.56 5.95 1.90
N TYR A 23 2.35 7.26 1.90
CA TYR A 23 3.30 8.19 1.31
C TYR A 23 3.48 9.47 2.12
N LEU A 24 4.59 10.14 1.84
CA LEU A 24 4.94 11.47 2.32
C LEU A 24 5.24 12.38 1.13
N SER A 25 4.96 13.66 1.32
CA SER A 25 5.30 14.70 0.35
C SER A 25 6.40 15.57 0.94
N ALA A 26 7.48 15.80 0.17
CA ALA A 26 8.56 16.69 0.56
C ALA A 26 8.97 17.59 -0.61
N GLY A 27 8.71 18.89 -0.46
CA GLY A 27 8.95 19.86 -1.52
C GLY A 27 8.08 19.54 -2.76
N HIS A 28 8.75 19.15 -3.84
CA HIS A 28 8.10 18.84 -5.12
C HIS A 28 7.84 17.34 -5.31
N ASP A 29 8.37 16.49 -4.43
CA ASP A 29 8.39 15.05 -4.61
C ASP A 29 7.37 14.36 -3.71
N VAL A 30 6.92 13.19 -4.16
CA VAL A 30 6.16 12.25 -3.34
C VAL A 30 6.93 10.95 -3.26
N PHE A 31 7.14 10.42 -2.06
CA PHE A 31 7.80 9.14 -1.86
C PHE A 31 7.06 8.32 -0.83
N GLY A 32 7.07 7.01 -0.99
CA GLY A 32 6.19 6.16 -0.21
C GLY A 32 6.48 4.69 -0.36
N TRP A 33 5.60 3.92 0.24
CA TRP A 33 5.64 2.47 0.23
C TRP A 33 4.30 1.92 -0.24
N TYR A 34 4.38 0.88 -1.05
CA TYR A 34 3.26 0.14 -1.58
C TYR A 34 3.40 -1.33 -1.20
N THR A 35 2.29 -1.92 -0.76
CA THR A 35 2.12 -3.37 -0.70
C THR A 35 0.86 -3.80 -1.43
N GLY A 36 0.93 -4.91 -2.15
CA GLY A 36 -0.19 -5.42 -2.93
C GLY A 36 0.24 -6.50 -3.91
N PRO A 37 -0.68 -7.07 -4.69
CA PRO A 37 -0.38 -8.15 -5.61
C PRO A 37 0.54 -7.67 -6.74
N ARG A 38 1.46 -8.54 -7.11
CA ARG A 38 2.24 -8.45 -8.34
C ARG A 38 1.63 -9.34 -9.42
N PRO A 39 1.94 -9.08 -10.71
CA PRO A 39 1.53 -9.95 -11.82
C PRO A 39 1.96 -11.42 -11.67
N ASP A 40 3.05 -11.68 -10.93
CA ASP A 40 3.58 -13.02 -10.65
C ASP A 40 2.93 -13.70 -9.44
N THR A 41 1.77 -13.22 -8.99
CA THR A 41 0.99 -13.70 -7.83
C THR A 41 1.65 -13.50 -6.46
N GLN A 42 2.86 -12.92 -6.40
CA GLN A 42 3.50 -12.57 -5.14
C GLN A 42 2.96 -11.25 -4.59
N LEU A 43 3.13 -11.03 -3.29
CA LEU A 43 2.90 -9.72 -2.69
C LEU A 43 4.16 -8.85 -2.91
N ALA A 44 4.01 -7.73 -3.60
CA ALA A 44 5.02 -6.67 -3.64
C ALA A 44 5.10 -5.98 -2.28
N SER A 45 6.31 -5.62 -1.88
CA SER A 45 6.58 -4.65 -0.84
C SER A 45 7.66 -3.71 -1.37
N ARG A 46 7.25 -2.53 -1.86
CA ARG A 46 8.11 -1.66 -2.66
C ARG A 46 8.06 -0.22 -2.21
N CYS A 47 9.25 0.36 -2.15
CA CYS A 47 9.43 1.79 -1.97
C CYS A 47 9.39 2.48 -3.33
N PHE A 48 8.77 3.65 -3.41
CA PHE A 48 8.65 4.42 -4.65
C PHE A 48 8.99 5.89 -4.43
N LEU A 49 9.37 6.54 -5.53
CA LEU A 49 9.58 7.97 -5.64
C LEU A 49 8.89 8.49 -6.91
N LEU A 50 8.12 9.55 -6.75
CA LEU A 50 7.57 10.42 -7.78
C LEU A 50 8.32 11.75 -7.69
N GLU A 51 9.43 11.87 -8.43
CA GLU A 51 10.23 13.09 -8.48
C GLU A 51 9.49 14.16 -9.30
N ASP A 52 9.58 15.42 -8.86
CA ASP A 52 8.99 16.59 -9.52
C ASP A 52 7.45 16.50 -9.67
N TYR A 53 6.78 15.69 -8.82
CA TYR A 53 5.33 15.43 -8.87
C TYR A 53 4.47 16.69 -8.82
N TYR A 54 4.77 17.63 -7.93
CA TYR A 54 4.01 18.88 -7.77
C TYR A 54 4.48 20.00 -8.70
N THR A 55 5.25 19.69 -9.74
CA THR A 55 5.74 20.67 -10.71
C THR A 55 5.03 20.55 -12.05
N ARG A 56 5.32 21.48 -12.97
CA ARG A 56 4.90 21.38 -14.38
C ARG A 56 5.82 20.49 -15.22
N ARG A 57 6.90 19.95 -14.64
CA ARG A 57 7.83 19.05 -15.33
C ARG A 57 7.23 17.66 -15.42
N GLU A 58 7.84 16.84 -16.27
CA GLU A 58 7.49 15.43 -16.34
C GLU A 58 7.88 14.73 -15.03
N THR A 59 6.89 14.15 -14.34
CA THR A 59 7.13 13.36 -13.12
C THR A 59 7.89 12.09 -13.47
N ARG A 60 9.06 11.90 -12.87
CA ARG A 60 9.84 10.67 -12.98
C ARG A 60 9.42 9.69 -11.89
N TYR A 61 9.34 8.42 -12.27
CA TYR A 61 8.95 7.34 -11.38
C TYR A 61 10.13 6.40 -11.17
N GLU A 62 10.45 6.13 -9.90
CA GLU A 62 11.41 5.12 -9.50
C GLU A 62 10.82 4.23 -8.41
N SER A 63 11.22 2.96 -8.37
CA SER A 63 10.87 2.08 -7.26
C SER A 63 11.92 1.01 -7.02
N VAL A 64 12.07 0.62 -5.76
CA VAL A 64 12.94 -0.47 -5.31
C VAL A 64 12.16 -1.41 -4.41
N ASP A 65 12.59 -2.67 -4.30
CA ASP A 65 12.06 -3.55 -3.26
C ASP A 65 12.43 -3.01 -1.87
N LEU A 66 11.58 -3.23 -0.87
CA LEU A 66 11.84 -2.75 0.49
C LEU A 66 13.18 -3.25 1.04
N ALA A 67 13.59 -4.48 0.67
CA ALA A 67 14.89 -5.05 1.02
C ALA A 67 16.08 -4.23 0.47
N ASP A 68 15.88 -3.55 -0.66
CA ASP A 68 16.88 -2.75 -1.35
C ASP A 68 16.78 -1.26 -1.01
N LEU A 69 15.95 -0.86 -0.04
CA LEU A 69 15.76 0.54 0.36
C LEU A 69 17.10 1.22 0.70
N HIS A 70 17.99 0.51 1.42
CA HIS A 70 19.30 1.02 1.82
C HIS A 70 20.42 0.76 0.80
N SER A 71 20.08 0.27 -0.40
CA SER A 71 21.05 0.02 -1.48
C SER A 71 21.39 1.31 -2.25
N ALA A 72 21.87 1.21 -3.50
CA ALA A 72 22.27 2.34 -4.34
C ALA A 72 21.10 3.20 -4.90
N TRP A 73 19.94 3.20 -4.25
CA TRP A 73 18.80 4.03 -4.65
C TRP A 73 19.13 5.52 -4.47
N PRO A 74 18.98 6.39 -5.51
CA PRO A 74 19.44 7.78 -5.48
C PRO A 74 18.65 8.71 -4.55
N LEU A 75 17.75 8.17 -3.73
CA LEU A 75 17.05 8.93 -2.70
C LEU A 75 18.00 9.30 -1.54
N GLU A 76 17.95 10.55 -1.10
CA GLU A 76 18.74 11.04 0.04
C GLU A 76 18.57 10.14 1.27
N GLU A 77 19.66 9.89 1.99
CA GLU A 77 19.69 8.99 3.15
C GLU A 77 18.66 9.36 4.24
N ALA A 78 18.47 10.65 4.50
CA ALA A 78 17.47 11.12 5.46
C ALA A 78 16.05 10.71 5.06
N ARG A 79 15.71 10.82 3.77
CA ARG A 79 14.39 10.43 3.23
C ARG A 79 14.21 8.91 3.23
N ARG A 80 15.28 8.14 2.97
CA ARG A 80 15.25 6.67 3.09
C ARG A 80 14.97 6.22 4.52
N HIS A 81 15.61 6.84 5.51
CA HIS A 81 15.31 6.58 6.92
C HIS A 81 13.89 6.99 7.32
N GLU A 82 13.40 8.12 6.81
CA GLU A 82 12.03 8.54 7.04
C GLU A 82 11.02 7.55 6.42
N LEU A 83 11.31 7.06 5.21
CA LEU A 83 10.49 6.07 4.53
C LEU A 83 10.45 4.73 5.27
N ALA A 84 11.60 4.26 5.77
CA ALA A 84 11.70 3.05 6.58
C ALA A 84 10.84 3.18 7.86
N ARG A 85 10.96 4.30 8.57
CA ARG A 85 10.16 4.57 9.78
C ARG A 85 8.67 4.64 9.49
N MET A 86 8.30 5.33 8.41
CA MET A 86 6.91 5.44 7.98
C MET A 86 6.32 4.07 7.65
N GLN A 87 7.05 3.25 6.90
CA GLN A 87 6.62 1.89 6.55
C GLN A 87 6.47 1.02 7.79
N GLU A 88 7.43 1.04 8.71
CA GLU A 88 7.36 0.28 9.96
C GLU A 88 6.17 0.70 10.81
N MET A 89 5.96 2.01 10.99
CA MET A 89 4.82 2.54 11.74
C MET A 89 3.49 2.15 11.09
N PHE A 90 3.39 2.28 9.77
CA PHE A 90 2.20 1.91 9.02
C PHE A 90 1.89 0.42 9.17
N ALA A 91 2.87 -0.45 8.91
CA ALA A 91 2.71 -1.90 9.02
C ALA A 91 2.34 -2.31 10.45
N ARG A 92 3.01 -1.75 11.45
CA ARG A 92 2.71 -2.00 12.86
C ARG A 92 1.34 -1.48 13.28
N GLU A 93 0.78 -0.47 12.64
CA GLU A 93 -0.52 0.07 13.01
C GLU A 93 -1.68 -0.65 12.30
N TRP A 94 -1.48 -0.97 11.02
CA TRP A 94 -2.56 -1.35 10.11
C TRP A 94 -2.53 -2.80 9.68
N LEU A 95 -1.37 -3.45 9.71
CA LEU A 95 -1.18 -4.78 9.14
C LEU A 95 -0.85 -5.82 10.22
N TYR A 96 -1.02 -7.08 9.87
CA TYR A 96 -0.46 -8.22 10.57
C TYR A 96 0.13 -9.21 9.57
N HIS A 97 1.16 -9.92 10.01
CA HIS A 97 1.83 -10.97 9.25
C HIS A 97 1.52 -12.35 9.85
N PRO A 98 1.54 -13.44 9.05
CA PRO A 98 1.30 -14.80 9.54
C PRO A 98 2.22 -15.23 10.69
N ASP A 99 3.45 -14.70 10.72
CA ASP A 99 4.45 -15.01 11.74
C ASP A 99 4.29 -14.17 13.03
N ASP A 100 3.33 -13.22 13.05
CA ASP A 100 3.08 -12.43 14.25
C ASP A 100 2.43 -13.29 15.34
N ALA A 101 2.82 -13.08 16.61
CA ALA A 101 2.23 -13.77 17.76
C ALA A 101 0.70 -13.59 17.88
N ARG A 102 0.14 -12.57 17.22
CA ARG A 102 -1.30 -12.27 17.18
C ARG A 102 -2.04 -12.87 15.97
N ALA A 103 -1.34 -13.45 15.01
CA ALA A 103 -1.90 -13.85 13.72
C ALA A 103 -3.08 -14.82 13.88
N ALA A 104 -2.98 -15.79 14.79
CA ALA A 104 -4.07 -16.73 15.07
C ALA A 104 -5.34 -16.04 15.58
N ALA A 105 -5.20 -15.01 16.43
CA ALA A 105 -6.34 -14.26 16.95
C ALA A 105 -6.96 -13.36 15.88
N GLU A 106 -6.15 -12.72 15.03
CA GLU A 106 -6.64 -11.96 13.87
C GLU A 106 -7.41 -12.87 12.92
N GLN A 107 -6.83 -14.03 12.57
CA GLN A 107 -7.45 -15.02 11.68
C GLN A 107 -8.79 -15.52 12.22
N GLN A 108 -8.88 -15.85 13.51
CA GLN A 108 -10.15 -16.25 14.13
C GLN A 108 -11.20 -15.15 14.04
N ALA A 109 -10.83 -13.88 14.28
CA ALA A 109 -11.77 -12.77 14.19
C ALA A 109 -12.31 -12.57 12.77
N TYR A 110 -11.47 -12.80 11.75
CA TYR A 110 -11.89 -12.81 10.35
C TYR A 110 -12.87 -13.94 10.04
N GLU A 111 -12.59 -15.15 10.53
CA GLU A 111 -13.46 -16.32 10.37
C GLU A 111 -14.82 -16.13 11.05
N ASP A 112 -14.83 -15.66 12.30
CA ASP A 112 -16.05 -15.38 13.07
C ASP A 112 -16.94 -14.33 12.39
N ALA A 113 -16.34 -13.43 11.62
CA ALA A 113 -17.03 -12.39 10.86
C ALA A 113 -17.36 -12.78 9.41
N GLU A 114 -17.01 -14.00 8.99
CA GLU A 114 -17.14 -14.50 7.61
C GLU A 114 -16.44 -13.59 6.58
N LEU A 115 -15.29 -13.03 6.96
CA LEU A 115 -14.51 -12.10 6.16
C LEU A 115 -13.19 -12.71 5.68
N ALA A 116 -12.74 -12.30 4.50
CA ALA A 116 -11.45 -12.74 3.95
C ALA A 116 -10.26 -12.11 4.68
N ALA A 117 -9.59 -12.86 5.54
CA ALA A 117 -8.35 -12.45 6.22
C ALA A 117 -7.26 -11.92 5.26
N GLY A 118 -7.18 -12.54 4.07
CA GLY A 118 -6.28 -12.16 2.99
C GLY A 118 -5.18 -13.19 2.74
N GLY A 119 -4.26 -12.85 1.84
CA GLY A 119 -3.08 -13.66 1.50
C GLY A 119 -1.97 -13.54 2.57
N PRO A 120 -0.68 -13.43 2.19
CA PRO A 120 0.44 -13.46 3.13
C PRO A 120 0.54 -12.23 4.06
N VAL A 121 -0.33 -11.22 3.90
CA VAL A 121 -0.44 -10.05 4.77
C VAL A 121 -1.91 -9.66 4.87
N GLY A 122 -2.39 -9.42 6.09
CA GLY A 122 -3.76 -8.99 6.36
C GLY A 122 -3.83 -7.60 6.97
N VAL A 123 -5.01 -6.99 6.91
CA VAL A 123 -5.32 -5.76 7.66
C VAL A 123 -5.69 -6.18 9.08
N ARG A 124 -5.28 -5.42 10.11
CA ARG A 124 -5.76 -5.72 11.47
C ARG A 124 -7.27 -5.62 11.55
N PHE A 125 -7.89 -6.63 12.13
CA PHE A 125 -9.35 -6.76 12.16
C PHE A 125 -10.01 -5.55 12.83
N GLU A 126 -9.44 -5.07 13.94
CA GLU A 126 -9.90 -3.86 14.65
C GLU A 126 -9.93 -2.59 13.76
N ARG A 127 -9.11 -2.55 12.70
CA ARG A 127 -9.02 -1.41 11.78
C ARG A 127 -10.09 -1.43 10.71
N LEU A 128 -10.73 -2.57 10.43
CA LEU A 128 -11.81 -2.67 9.45
C LEU A 128 -13.00 -1.76 9.78
N GLY A 129 -13.19 -1.41 11.05
CA GLY A 129 -14.20 -0.44 11.47
C GLY A 129 -13.98 0.97 10.91
N LYS A 130 -12.77 1.30 10.43
CA LYS A 130 -12.45 2.60 9.82
C LYS A 130 -12.75 2.66 8.32
N PHE A 131 -13.01 1.52 7.68
CA PHE A 131 -13.17 1.47 6.23
C PHE A 131 -14.57 1.92 5.82
N SER A 132 -14.65 2.63 4.70
CA SER A 132 -15.91 2.87 4.02
C SER A 132 -16.42 1.56 3.41
N ARG A 133 -17.68 1.22 3.69
CA ARG A 133 -18.36 0.03 3.18
C ARG A 133 -19.36 0.33 2.05
N LEU A 134 -19.30 1.54 1.50
CA LEU A 134 -20.22 1.99 0.45
C LEU A 134 -19.97 1.31 -0.90
N GLN A 135 -18.79 0.70 -1.07
CA GLN A 135 -18.42 -0.04 -2.27
C GLN A 135 -18.22 -1.53 -1.93
N PRO A 136 -18.33 -2.44 -2.93
CA PRO A 136 -18.08 -3.87 -2.73
C PRO A 136 -16.71 -4.17 -2.14
N ASN A 137 -15.70 -3.38 -2.53
CA ASN A 137 -14.44 -3.32 -1.80
C ASN A 137 -14.49 -2.19 -0.78
N TRP A 138 -14.02 -2.50 0.40
CA TRP A 138 -13.91 -1.51 1.45
C TRP A 138 -12.63 -0.74 1.26
N THR A 139 -12.71 0.57 1.41
CA THR A 139 -11.53 1.45 1.29
C THR A 139 -11.37 2.32 2.51
N TYR A 140 -10.13 2.53 2.91
CA TYR A 140 -9.75 3.55 3.86
C TYR A 140 -8.79 4.52 3.18
N TYR A 141 -8.96 5.81 3.43
CA TYR A 141 -7.95 6.81 3.10
C TYR A 141 -7.94 7.92 4.15
N THR A 142 -6.78 8.53 4.35
CA THR A 142 -6.63 9.70 5.22
C THR A 142 -7.29 10.94 4.58
N PRO A 143 -7.74 11.92 5.38
CA PRO A 143 -8.47 13.08 4.85
C PRO A 143 -7.74 13.89 3.77
N HIS A 144 -6.41 13.90 3.77
CA HIS A 144 -5.60 14.65 2.80
C HIS A 144 -4.98 13.75 1.73
N PHE A 145 -5.43 12.51 1.62
CA PHE A 145 -4.97 11.60 0.59
C PHE A 145 -5.35 12.12 -0.80
N GLU A 146 -4.37 12.30 -1.67
CA GLU A 146 -4.58 12.82 -3.01
C GLU A 146 -4.86 11.69 -4.00
N GLN A 147 -6.08 11.65 -4.54
CA GLN A 147 -6.48 10.65 -5.52
C GLN A 147 -5.60 10.66 -6.78
N ALA A 148 -5.04 11.82 -7.14
CA ALA A 148 -4.11 11.96 -8.26
C ALA A 148 -2.80 11.16 -8.06
N VAL A 149 -2.34 10.98 -6.81
CA VAL A 149 -1.16 10.15 -6.49
C VAL A 149 -1.50 8.68 -6.78
N LEU A 150 -2.67 8.23 -6.33
CA LEU A 150 -3.16 6.87 -6.58
C LEU A 150 -3.29 6.58 -8.08
N GLN A 151 -3.85 7.51 -8.86
CA GLN A 151 -3.96 7.40 -10.32
C GLN A 151 -2.60 7.34 -11.01
N ARG A 152 -1.59 8.05 -10.49
CA ARG A 152 -0.23 7.98 -11.03
C ARG A 152 0.39 6.62 -10.74
N LEU A 153 0.26 6.11 -9.52
CA LEU A 153 0.79 4.81 -9.11
C LEU A 153 0.08 3.65 -9.82
N ALA A 154 -1.21 3.80 -10.15
CA ALA A 154 -2.00 2.82 -10.90
C ALA A 154 -1.43 2.49 -12.28
N LYS A 155 -0.57 3.36 -12.85
CA LYS A 155 0.14 3.08 -14.11
C LYS A 155 1.26 2.04 -13.94
N HIS A 156 1.72 1.82 -12.71
CA HIS A 156 2.85 0.95 -12.39
C HIS A 156 2.45 -0.27 -11.57
N TRP A 157 1.35 -0.17 -10.81
CA TRP A 157 0.85 -1.21 -9.92
C TRP A 157 -0.62 -1.46 -10.19
N PRO A 158 -1.13 -2.68 -9.97
CA PRO A 158 -2.54 -2.99 -10.07
C PRO A 158 -3.32 -2.38 -8.89
N LEU A 159 -3.43 -1.05 -8.88
CA LEU A 159 -4.20 -0.26 -7.92
C LEU A 159 -5.60 0.06 -8.45
N GLU A 160 -5.80 -0.04 -9.77
CA GLU A 160 -7.12 0.09 -10.36
C GLU A 160 -7.94 -1.14 -10.01
N PHE A 161 -8.98 -0.91 -9.22
CA PHE A 161 -10.08 -1.85 -9.15
C PHE A 161 -10.86 -1.80 -10.46
N ARG A 162 -10.50 -2.68 -11.40
CA ARG A 162 -11.41 -3.13 -12.46
C ARG A 162 -11.88 -4.55 -12.09
N PRO A 163 -13.20 -4.79 -11.95
CA PRO A 163 -13.71 -6.15 -11.78
C PRO A 163 -13.32 -7.09 -12.95
N ASP A 164 -12.97 -6.52 -14.10
CA ASP A 164 -12.60 -7.22 -15.34
C ASP A 164 -11.11 -7.04 -15.75
N TYR A 165 -10.18 -6.87 -14.81
CA TYR A 165 -8.76 -6.78 -15.18
C TYR A 165 -8.25 -8.13 -15.70
N GLU A 166 -8.28 -8.31 -17.02
CA GLU A 166 -7.50 -9.31 -17.75
C GLU A 166 -6.08 -8.73 -17.92
N PRO A 167 -5.02 -9.38 -17.41
CA PRO A 167 -3.66 -8.89 -17.60
C PRO A 167 -3.35 -8.86 -19.09
N ALA A 168 -2.86 -7.72 -19.59
CA ALA A 168 -2.43 -7.62 -20.98
C ALA A 168 -1.35 -8.68 -21.26
N PRO A 169 -1.45 -9.45 -22.36
CA PRO A 169 -0.43 -10.42 -22.70
C PRO A 169 0.91 -9.71 -22.87
N SER A 170 1.93 -10.22 -22.19
CA SER A 170 3.31 -9.73 -22.35
C SER A 170 3.72 -9.90 -23.80
N ALA A 171 4.15 -8.80 -24.44
CA ALA A 171 4.75 -8.79 -25.77
C ALA A 171 6.18 -9.33 -25.74
#